data_AF-A0A3C0SI60-F1
#
_entry.id   AF-A0A3C0SI60-F1
#
_cell.length_a   1.000
_cell.length_b   1.000
_cell.length_c   1.000
_cell.angle_alpha   90.00
_cell.angle_beta   90.00
_cell.angle_gamma   90.00
#
_symmetry.space_group_name_H-M   'P 1'
#
loop_
_entity.id
_entity.type
_entity.pdbx_description
1 polymer ?
#
loop_
_entity_poly.entity_id
_entity_poly.type
_entity_poly.pdbx_seq_one_letter_code
_entity_poly.pdbx_strand_id
1 'polypeptide(L)'
;MAVLFRDFIYMDAEMERASRGDILVEGDRIAAIGPGPGELAEEIETVQGKGRTLLIPGLVNGHTHAAMVLLRGLGEELPLKRWLEERIWPVEAGLVPEHIYWGTRGAIMEMVSTGTTCFSDMYFEMDEVAKAATETGVRCCICRGLTGDDPVKVREGVELFRRWNGKGNIRVQLGPHAPYTVSLGALKEIVGSAADLGSGVHFHFLEAEWEEAFIRDRFGLSPLAYLEEA
;
A
#
# COMPACT_ATOMS: atom_id res chain seq x y z
N MET A 1 11.43 -21.59 12.31
CA MET A 1 11.79 -20.95 13.60
C MET A 1 10.48 -20.64 14.31
N ALA A 2 10.41 -20.88 15.61
CA ALA A 2 9.22 -20.60 16.41
C ALA A 2 9.54 -19.54 17.47
N VAL A 3 8.60 -18.64 17.74
CA VAL A 3 8.71 -17.58 18.74
C VAL A 3 7.46 -17.60 19.62
N LEU A 4 7.68 -17.59 20.94
CA LEU A 4 6.61 -17.51 21.93
C LEU A 4 6.53 -16.09 22.49
N PHE A 5 5.42 -15.41 22.24
CA PHE A 5 5.05 -14.17 22.92
C PHE A 5 4.27 -14.53 24.18
N ARG A 6 4.92 -14.46 25.34
CA ARG A 6 4.35 -14.90 26.61
C ARG A 6 3.79 -13.75 27.43
N ASP A 7 2.61 -13.95 28.01
CA ASP A 7 1.96 -13.04 28.95
C ASP A 7 1.74 -11.62 28.37
N PHE A 8 1.15 -11.54 27.17
CA PHE A 8 0.76 -10.28 26.53
C PHE A 8 -0.73 -9.99 26.75
N ILE A 9 -1.09 -8.71 26.68
CA ILE A 9 -2.45 -8.31 26.30
C ILE A 9 -2.44 -8.26 24.78
N TYR A 10 -3.29 -9.01 24.08
CA TYR A 10 -3.36 -8.99 22.62
C TYR A 10 -4.74 -8.59 22.14
N MET A 11 -4.79 -7.90 21.00
CA MET A 11 -6.03 -7.45 20.36
C MET A 11 -6.34 -8.29 19.12
N ASP A 12 -7.62 -8.51 18.84
CA ASP A 12 -8.06 -9.18 17.61
C ASP A 12 -7.79 -8.34 16.35
N ALA A 13 -7.94 -8.99 15.19
CA ALA A 13 -7.70 -8.37 13.89
C ALA A 13 -8.67 -7.22 13.56
N GLU A 14 -9.89 -7.28 14.13
CA GLU A 14 -10.91 -6.24 14.00
C GLU A 14 -10.64 -5.05 14.94
N MET A 15 -9.68 -5.19 15.85
CA MET A 15 -9.30 -4.18 16.84
C MET A 15 -10.42 -3.82 17.83
N GLU A 16 -11.32 -4.76 18.11
CA GLU A 16 -12.51 -4.54 18.95
C GLU A 16 -12.38 -5.17 20.34
N ARG A 17 -11.58 -6.25 20.48
CA ARG A 17 -11.46 -6.98 21.75
C ARG A 17 -10.01 -7.26 22.11
N ALA A 18 -9.71 -7.16 23.39
CA ALA A 18 -8.42 -7.52 23.95
C ALA A 18 -8.54 -8.68 24.95
N SER A 19 -7.56 -9.57 24.94
CA SER A 19 -7.44 -10.70 25.88
C SER A 19 -6.01 -10.80 26.40
N ARG A 20 -5.82 -11.45 27.54
CA ARG A 20 -4.50 -11.74 28.09
C ARG A 20 -4.12 -13.19 27.82
N GLY A 21 -2.90 -13.44 27.39
CA GLY A 21 -2.37 -14.79 27.20
C GLY A 21 -1.11 -14.83 26.38
N ASP A 22 -0.85 -15.98 25.77
CA ASP A 22 0.34 -16.23 24.99
C ASP A 22 0.00 -16.38 23.51
N ILE A 23 0.95 -16.08 22.63
CA ILE A 23 0.85 -16.24 21.18
C ILE A 23 2.08 -17.02 20.70
N LEU A 24 1.85 -18.16 20.07
CA LEU A 24 2.89 -18.95 19.41
C LEU A 24 2.90 -18.63 17.92
N VAL A 25 4.08 -18.22 17.42
CA VAL A 25 4.33 -18.00 16.00
C VAL A 25 5.27 -19.10 15.51
N GLU A 26 4.90 -19.78 14.45
CA GLU A 26 5.74 -20.79 13.78
C GLU A 26 5.93 -20.40 12.32
N GLY A 27 7.19 -20.16 11.92
CA GLY A 27 7.48 -19.65 10.58
C GLY A 27 6.87 -18.27 10.36
N ASP A 28 5.93 -18.17 9.42
CA ASP A 28 5.23 -16.94 9.03
C ASP A 28 3.76 -16.90 9.49
N ARG A 29 3.38 -17.79 10.42
CA ARG A 29 1.99 -17.96 10.86
C ARG A 29 1.84 -17.95 12.37
N ILE A 30 0.72 -17.40 12.82
CA ILE A 30 0.25 -17.58 14.19
C ILE A 30 -0.28 -19.01 14.30
N ALA A 31 0.39 -19.84 15.08
CA ALA A 31 0.06 -21.25 15.26
C ALA A 31 -0.99 -21.46 16.36
N ALA A 32 -0.90 -20.69 17.44
CA ALA A 32 -1.83 -20.78 18.56
C ALA A 32 -1.90 -19.46 19.36
N ILE A 33 -3.06 -19.22 19.98
CA ILE A 33 -3.32 -18.08 20.87
C ILE A 33 -4.07 -18.61 22.10
N GLY A 34 -3.67 -18.18 23.30
CA GLY A 34 -4.37 -18.52 24.55
C GLY A 34 -3.44 -18.85 25.73
N PRO A 35 -4.01 -19.32 26.85
CA PRO A 35 -3.22 -19.75 28.01
C PRO A 35 -2.55 -21.10 27.72
N GLY A 36 -1.23 -21.11 27.48
CA GLY A 36 -0.48 -22.33 27.18
C GLY A 36 -0.63 -22.81 25.72
N PRO A 37 0.04 -22.16 24.75
CA PRO A 37 -0.25 -22.28 23.32
C PRO A 37 0.29 -23.56 22.66
N GLY A 38 0.29 -24.70 23.36
CA GLY A 38 0.67 -26.02 22.84
C GLY A 38 1.93 -26.63 23.47
N GLU A 39 2.39 -27.74 22.90
CA GLU A 39 3.67 -28.38 23.25
C GLU A 39 4.82 -27.53 22.69
N LEU A 40 5.66 -27.01 23.58
CA LEU A 40 6.80 -26.17 23.21
C LEU A 40 8.04 -27.06 22.98
N ALA A 41 8.84 -26.73 21.97
CA ALA A 41 10.19 -27.27 21.86
C ALA A 41 11.03 -26.87 23.09
N GLU A 42 12.03 -27.69 23.46
CA GLU A 42 12.85 -27.46 24.66
C GLU A 42 13.58 -26.10 24.66
N GLU A 43 13.98 -25.62 23.48
CA GLU A 43 14.59 -24.29 23.29
C GLU A 43 13.79 -23.47 22.28
N ILE A 44 12.92 -22.59 22.78
CA ILE A 44 12.14 -21.65 21.96
C ILE A 44 12.46 -20.19 22.34
N GLU A 45 12.64 -19.34 21.33
CA GLU A 45 12.77 -17.91 21.56
C GLU A 45 11.51 -17.38 22.23
N THR A 46 11.66 -16.75 23.39
CA THR A 46 10.53 -16.25 24.18
C THR A 46 10.63 -14.75 24.40
N VAL A 47 9.60 -14.02 23.98
CA VAL A 47 9.42 -12.59 24.26
C VAL A 47 8.44 -12.42 25.41
N GLN A 48 8.77 -11.59 26.39
CA GLN A 48 7.98 -11.46 27.63
C GLN A 48 7.15 -10.17 27.67
N GLY A 49 5.83 -10.29 27.64
CA GLY A 49 4.86 -9.19 27.74
C GLY A 49 4.56 -8.73 29.18
N LYS A 50 4.87 -9.58 30.18
CA LYS A 50 4.77 -9.28 31.62
C LYS A 50 3.38 -8.82 32.09
N GLY A 51 2.32 -9.17 31.35
CA GLY A 51 0.93 -8.85 31.64
C GLY A 51 0.58 -7.38 31.48
N ARG A 52 1.44 -6.59 30.83
CA ARG A 52 1.29 -5.13 30.72
C ARG A 52 1.72 -4.55 29.37
N THR A 53 2.22 -5.40 28.47
CA THR A 53 2.55 -5.02 27.09
C THR A 53 1.39 -5.43 26.19
N LEU A 54 0.92 -4.48 25.39
CA LEU A 54 -0.10 -4.70 24.36
C LEU A 54 0.59 -5.19 23.06
N LEU A 55 0.06 -6.26 22.47
CA LEU A 55 0.39 -6.72 21.12
C LEU A 55 -0.84 -6.51 20.23
N ILE A 56 -0.65 -5.83 19.12
CA ILE A 56 -1.71 -5.58 18.12
C ILE A 56 -1.29 -6.14 16.76
N PRO A 57 -2.24 -6.42 15.86
CA PRO A 57 -1.91 -6.57 14.45
C PRO A 57 -1.09 -5.38 13.96
N GLY A 58 -0.07 -5.64 13.14
CA GLY A 58 0.70 -4.56 12.55
C GLY A 58 -0.20 -3.65 11.69
N LEU A 59 0.07 -2.36 11.72
CA LEU A 59 -0.75 -1.38 10.99
C LEU A 59 -0.60 -1.58 9.48
N VAL A 60 -1.68 -1.30 8.74
CA VAL A 60 -1.71 -1.35 7.28
C VAL A 60 -1.93 0.07 6.77
N ASN A 61 -0.94 0.63 6.09
CA ASN A 61 -1.09 1.90 5.40
C ASN A 61 -1.71 1.68 4.02
N GLY A 62 -3.01 2.00 3.89
CA GLY A 62 -3.79 1.68 2.70
C GLY A 62 -3.42 2.47 1.44
N HIS A 63 -2.64 3.54 1.54
CA HIS A 63 -2.26 4.37 0.40
C HIS A 63 -0.99 5.19 0.69
N THR A 64 0.00 5.11 -0.19
CA THR A 64 1.22 5.88 -0.14
C THR A 64 1.71 6.30 -1.52
N HIS A 65 2.54 7.33 -1.50
CA HIS A 65 3.53 7.64 -2.52
C HIS A 65 4.92 7.61 -1.83
N ALA A 66 5.44 6.42 -1.55
CA ALA A 66 6.47 6.19 -0.54
C ALA A 66 7.75 6.99 -0.79
N ALA A 67 8.22 7.03 -2.03
CA ALA A 67 9.43 7.77 -2.40
C ALA A 67 9.29 9.30 -2.22
N MET A 68 8.06 9.83 -2.11
CA MET A 68 7.83 11.25 -1.84
C MET A 68 8.25 11.68 -0.43
N VAL A 69 8.71 10.75 0.43
CA VAL A 69 9.42 11.13 1.67
C VAL A 69 10.62 12.06 1.38
N LEU A 70 11.23 11.94 0.20
CA LEU A 70 12.30 12.84 -0.26
C LEU A 70 11.81 14.27 -0.57
N LEU A 71 10.51 14.43 -0.78
CA LEU A 71 9.84 15.70 -1.12
C LEU A 71 9.10 16.30 0.08
N ARG A 72 9.32 15.77 1.29
CA ARG A 72 8.64 16.20 2.51
C ARG A 72 8.78 17.71 2.72
N GLY A 73 7.64 18.38 2.90
CA GLY A 73 7.55 19.83 3.09
C GLY A 73 7.60 20.67 1.81
N LEU A 74 7.66 20.05 0.63
CA LEU A 74 7.65 20.76 -0.63
C LEU A 74 6.22 21.21 -0.99
N GLY A 75 6.03 22.52 -1.14
CA GLY A 75 4.77 23.09 -1.64
C GLY A 75 3.65 23.17 -0.60
N GLU A 76 4.00 23.15 0.70
CA GLU A 76 3.04 23.34 1.78
C GLU A 76 2.11 24.55 1.54
N GLU A 77 0.88 24.43 2.05
CA GLU A 77 -0.19 25.45 1.98
C GLU A 77 -0.78 25.76 0.59
N LEU A 78 -0.33 25.08 -0.48
CA LEU A 78 -0.94 25.23 -1.81
C LEU A 78 -2.20 24.36 -2.00
N PRO A 79 -3.23 24.84 -2.71
CA PRO A 79 -4.33 23.99 -3.17
C PRO A 79 -3.84 22.85 -4.07
N LEU A 80 -4.48 21.68 -4.01
CA LEU A 80 -4.07 20.43 -4.70
C LEU A 80 -3.56 20.66 -6.13
N LYS A 81 -4.35 21.33 -6.97
CA LYS A 81 -3.97 21.56 -8.38
C LYS A 81 -2.66 22.34 -8.52
N ARG A 82 -2.49 23.41 -7.73
CA ARG A 82 -1.26 24.22 -7.74
C ARG A 82 -0.09 23.47 -7.14
N TRP A 83 -0.33 22.72 -6.07
CA TRP A 83 0.68 21.88 -5.45
C TRP A 83 1.25 20.86 -6.47
N LEU A 84 0.38 20.16 -7.19
CA LEU A 84 0.77 19.22 -8.24
C LEU A 84 1.54 19.90 -9.38
N GLU A 85 0.91 20.89 -10.03
CA GLU A 85 1.42 21.51 -11.26
C GLU A 85 2.66 22.39 -11.04
N GLU A 86 2.69 23.16 -9.95
CA GLU A 86 3.74 24.17 -9.71
C GLU A 86 4.91 23.64 -8.90
N ARG A 87 4.73 22.56 -8.11
CA ARG A 87 5.74 22.08 -7.15
C ARG A 87 6.13 20.62 -7.34
N ILE A 88 5.17 19.70 -7.37
CA ILE A 88 5.46 18.26 -7.35
C ILE A 88 5.91 17.74 -8.71
N TRP A 89 5.09 17.88 -9.76
CA TRP A 89 5.42 17.36 -11.08
C TRP A 89 6.75 17.88 -11.65
N PRO A 90 7.13 19.17 -11.45
CA PRO A 90 8.45 19.64 -11.87
C PRO A 90 9.62 18.92 -11.21
N VAL A 91 9.49 18.52 -9.93
CA VAL A 91 10.54 17.80 -9.21
C VAL A 91 10.53 16.32 -9.57
N GLU A 92 9.35 15.70 -9.66
CA GLU A 92 9.20 14.30 -10.07
C GLU A 92 9.78 14.02 -11.46
N ALA A 93 9.65 14.98 -12.39
CA ALA A 93 10.25 14.88 -13.72
C ALA A 93 11.79 14.75 -13.71
N GLY A 94 12.45 15.14 -12.61
CA GLY A 94 13.88 14.99 -12.40
C GLY A 94 14.28 13.77 -11.55
N LEU A 95 13.33 12.98 -11.05
CA LEU A 95 13.63 11.80 -10.26
C LEU A 95 14.06 10.64 -11.17
N VAL A 96 15.04 9.85 -10.69
CA VAL A 96 15.58 8.67 -11.38
C VAL A 96 15.33 7.42 -10.52
N PRO A 97 15.44 6.19 -11.06
CA PRO A 97 15.14 4.96 -10.32
C PRO A 97 15.84 4.86 -8.96
N GLU A 98 17.10 5.31 -8.86
CA GLU A 98 17.85 5.31 -7.60
C GLU A 98 17.20 6.16 -6.50
N HIS A 99 16.60 7.32 -6.86
CA HIS A 99 15.85 8.13 -5.90
C HIS A 99 14.61 7.37 -5.39
N ILE A 100 13.95 6.60 -6.26
CA ILE A 100 12.75 5.83 -5.89
C ILE A 100 13.11 4.73 -4.92
N TYR A 101 14.19 4.00 -5.19
CA TYR A 101 14.72 2.98 -4.30
C TYR A 101 15.04 3.54 -2.91
N TRP A 102 15.87 4.58 -2.82
CA TRP A 102 16.30 5.13 -1.53
C TRP A 102 15.18 5.86 -0.78
N GLY A 103 14.32 6.59 -1.50
CA GLY A 103 13.12 7.19 -0.93
C GLY A 103 12.20 6.14 -0.32
N THR A 104 11.93 5.06 -1.05
CA THR A 104 11.10 3.96 -0.56
C THR A 104 11.74 3.27 0.66
N ARG A 105 13.05 3.02 0.65
CA ARG A 105 13.77 2.46 1.81
C ARG A 105 13.63 3.34 3.05
N GLY A 106 13.73 4.67 2.88
CA GLY A 106 13.52 5.64 3.94
C GLY A 106 12.09 5.59 4.49
N ALA A 107 11.09 5.56 3.60
CA ALA A 107 9.69 5.45 3.97
C ALA A 107 9.37 4.13 4.72
N ILE A 108 9.93 3.00 4.26
CA ILE A 108 9.78 1.70 4.95
C ILE A 108 10.36 1.76 6.36
N MET A 109 11.54 2.37 6.54
CA MET A 109 12.14 2.53 7.87
C MET A 109 11.23 3.33 8.81
N GLU A 110 10.67 4.44 8.34
CA GLU A 110 9.73 5.27 9.11
C GLU A 110 8.45 4.51 9.46
N MET A 111 7.84 3.84 8.47
CA MET A 111 6.65 3.00 8.65
C MET A 111 6.87 1.88 9.68
N VAL A 112 7.96 1.12 9.56
CA VAL A 112 8.26 0.01 10.47
C VAL A 112 8.55 0.55 11.88
N SER A 113 9.24 1.68 12.01
CA SER A 113 9.52 2.30 13.32
C SER A 113 8.25 2.74 14.08
N THR A 114 7.13 2.90 13.36
CA THR A 114 5.83 3.33 13.90
C THR A 114 4.78 2.21 13.89
N GLY A 115 5.19 0.96 13.63
CA GLY A 115 4.32 -0.22 13.71
C GLY A 115 3.54 -0.55 12.44
N THR A 116 3.81 0.13 11.33
CA THR A 116 3.26 -0.25 10.01
C THR A 116 4.03 -1.45 9.46
N THR A 117 3.30 -2.51 9.11
CA THR A 117 3.86 -3.78 8.61
C THR A 117 3.45 -4.11 7.17
N CYS A 118 2.48 -3.36 6.65
CA CYS A 118 2.00 -3.45 5.28
C CYS A 118 1.68 -2.06 4.73
N PHE A 119 2.00 -1.81 3.47
CA PHE A 119 1.62 -0.56 2.80
C PHE A 119 1.16 -0.79 1.37
N SER A 120 0.31 0.09 0.83
CA SER A 120 0.00 0.11 -0.60
C SER A 120 0.58 1.34 -1.25
N ASP A 121 1.32 1.15 -2.33
CA ASP A 121 2.08 2.24 -2.98
C ASP A 121 1.65 2.44 -4.43
N MET A 122 1.47 3.70 -4.81
CA MET A 122 1.25 4.11 -6.18
C MET A 122 2.34 5.09 -6.58
N TYR A 123 3.21 4.73 -7.53
CA TYR A 123 4.24 5.66 -8.00
C TYR A 123 4.76 5.30 -9.40
N PHE A 124 5.95 5.78 -9.75
CA PHE A 124 6.72 5.38 -10.92
C PHE A 124 7.97 4.58 -10.52
N GLU A 125 8.61 3.91 -11.48
CA GLU A 125 9.76 3.01 -11.26
C GLU A 125 9.48 1.93 -10.18
N MET A 126 8.30 1.31 -10.24
CA MET A 126 7.81 0.40 -9.20
C MET A 126 8.65 -0.88 -9.00
N ASP A 127 9.56 -1.21 -9.93
CA ASP A 127 10.58 -2.23 -9.72
C ASP A 127 11.49 -1.91 -8.53
N GLU A 128 11.85 -0.64 -8.36
CA GLU A 128 12.70 -0.19 -7.26
C GLU A 128 11.95 -0.21 -5.93
N VAL A 129 10.65 0.09 -5.94
CA VAL A 129 9.77 -0.09 -4.78
C VAL A 129 9.67 -1.57 -4.40
N ALA A 130 9.44 -2.44 -5.38
CA ALA A 130 9.35 -3.89 -5.17
C ALA A 130 10.66 -4.48 -4.64
N LYS A 131 11.80 -4.03 -5.16
CA LYS A 131 13.13 -4.41 -4.68
C LYS A 131 13.35 -3.96 -3.24
N ALA A 132 13.07 -2.70 -2.91
CA ALA A 132 13.19 -2.17 -1.55
C ALA A 132 12.31 -2.94 -0.56
N ALA A 133 11.07 -3.26 -0.93
CA ALA A 133 10.16 -4.05 -0.11
C ALA A 133 10.65 -5.50 0.08
N THR A 134 11.13 -6.14 -0.99
CA THR A 134 11.67 -7.51 -0.95
C THR A 134 12.88 -7.60 -0.02
N GLU A 135 13.83 -6.67 -0.12
CA GLU A 135 15.05 -6.67 0.68
C GLU A 135 14.80 -6.36 2.17
N THR A 136 13.72 -5.64 2.49
CA THR A 136 13.36 -5.30 3.87
C THR A 136 12.36 -6.28 4.50
N GLY A 137 11.71 -7.11 3.69
CA GLY A 137 10.73 -8.11 4.14
C GLY A 137 9.33 -7.58 4.45
N VAL A 138 9.09 -6.27 4.28
CA VAL A 138 7.77 -5.66 4.52
C VAL A 138 6.74 -6.13 3.49
N ARG A 139 5.48 -6.22 3.88
CA ARG A 139 4.38 -6.55 2.96
C ARG A 139 3.98 -5.31 2.16
N CYS A 140 3.69 -5.47 0.88
CA CYS A 140 3.15 -4.36 0.11
C CYS A 140 2.20 -4.75 -1.03
N CYS A 141 1.34 -3.81 -1.39
CA CYS A 141 0.53 -3.87 -2.60
C CYS A 141 0.87 -2.67 -3.49
N ILE A 142 1.55 -2.90 -4.60
CA ILE A 142 2.09 -1.83 -5.44
C ILE A 142 1.30 -1.67 -6.74
N CYS A 143 1.25 -0.46 -7.28
CA CYS A 143 0.72 -0.20 -8.61
C CYS A 143 1.52 0.87 -9.33
N ARG A 144 1.65 0.71 -10.66
CA ARG A 144 2.23 1.74 -11.53
C ARG A 144 1.19 2.85 -11.71
N GLY A 145 1.46 4.02 -11.16
CA GLY A 145 0.62 5.21 -11.32
C GLY A 145 0.54 5.63 -12.78
N LEU A 146 -0.68 5.78 -13.31
CA LEU A 146 -0.95 6.07 -14.71
C LEU A 146 -1.76 7.36 -14.84
N THR A 147 -1.21 8.29 -15.62
CA THR A 147 -1.86 9.54 -16.01
C THR A 147 -1.99 9.61 -17.53
N GLY A 148 -3.11 10.15 -18.00
CA GLY A 148 -3.49 10.14 -19.41
C GLY A 148 -3.92 8.76 -19.89
N ASP A 149 -4.29 8.70 -21.17
CA ASP A 149 -4.79 7.48 -21.81
C ASP A 149 -3.64 6.73 -22.53
N ASP A 150 -2.45 6.71 -21.94
CA ASP A 150 -1.26 6.14 -22.55
C ASP A 150 -1.24 4.60 -22.42
N PRO A 151 -1.43 3.85 -23.53
CA PRO A 151 -1.46 2.39 -23.47
C PRO A 151 -0.09 1.79 -23.11
N VAL A 152 1.01 2.55 -23.22
CA VAL A 152 2.33 2.10 -22.74
C VAL A 152 2.30 1.92 -21.22
N LYS A 153 1.79 2.91 -20.48
CA LYS A 153 1.71 2.86 -19.02
C LYS A 153 0.80 1.74 -18.52
N VAL A 154 -0.29 1.44 -19.25
CA VAL A 154 -1.15 0.27 -18.93
C VAL A 154 -0.34 -1.02 -19.07
N ARG A 155 0.40 -1.18 -20.19
CA ARG A 155 1.28 -2.34 -20.39
C ARG A 155 2.36 -2.45 -19.31
N GLU A 156 2.98 -1.35 -18.91
CA GLU A 156 3.95 -1.33 -17.80
C GLU A 156 3.32 -1.86 -16.49
N GLY A 157 2.08 -1.49 -16.19
CA GLY A 157 1.33 -2.02 -15.03
C GLY A 157 1.08 -3.52 -15.12
N VAL A 158 0.69 -4.02 -16.30
CA VAL A 158 0.51 -5.46 -16.56
C VAL A 158 1.84 -6.23 -16.46
N GLU A 159 2.93 -5.67 -16.98
CA GLU A 159 4.26 -6.24 -16.90
C GLU A 159 4.81 -6.24 -15.47
N LEU A 160 4.53 -5.19 -14.69
CA LEU A 160 4.81 -5.14 -13.26
C LEU A 160 4.08 -6.28 -12.54
N PHE A 161 2.79 -6.48 -12.84
CA PHE A 161 2.00 -7.57 -12.26
C PHE A 161 2.64 -8.93 -12.55
N ARG A 162 2.93 -9.22 -13.82
CA ARG A 162 3.55 -10.49 -14.23
C ARG A 162 4.91 -10.71 -13.58
N ARG A 163 5.67 -9.63 -13.35
CA ARG A 163 7.01 -9.72 -12.76
C ARG A 163 6.99 -9.89 -11.24
N TRP A 164 6.07 -9.25 -10.52
CA TRP A 164 6.17 -9.15 -9.05
C TRP A 164 5.00 -9.72 -8.26
N ASN A 165 3.82 -9.89 -8.85
CA ASN A 165 2.67 -10.38 -8.11
C ASN A 165 2.94 -11.79 -7.56
N GLY A 166 2.82 -11.96 -6.24
CA GLY A 166 3.08 -13.23 -5.56
C GLY A 166 4.56 -13.52 -5.29
N LYS A 167 5.49 -12.62 -5.65
CA LYS A 167 6.89 -12.74 -5.22
C LYS A 167 7.03 -12.24 -3.79
N GLY A 168 7.43 -13.13 -2.88
CA GLY A 168 7.53 -12.81 -1.46
C GLY A 168 6.20 -12.28 -0.90
N ASN A 169 6.24 -11.11 -0.28
CA ASN A 169 5.08 -10.45 0.31
C ASN A 169 4.45 -9.37 -0.59
N ILE A 170 4.67 -9.43 -1.91
CA ILE A 170 4.22 -8.40 -2.86
C ILE A 170 2.95 -8.82 -3.58
N ARG A 171 1.98 -7.91 -3.63
CA ARG A 171 0.83 -7.94 -4.53
C ARG A 171 0.92 -6.77 -5.50
N VAL A 172 0.33 -6.92 -6.69
CA VAL A 172 0.31 -5.86 -7.70
C VAL A 172 -1.12 -5.57 -8.13
N GLN A 173 -1.46 -4.30 -8.21
CA GLN A 173 -2.72 -3.73 -8.71
C GLN A 173 -2.46 -2.85 -9.94
N LEU A 174 -3.53 -2.50 -10.68
CA LEU A 174 -3.46 -1.46 -11.70
C LEU A 174 -3.81 -0.09 -11.09
N GLY A 175 -3.05 0.93 -11.47
CA GLY A 175 -3.03 2.22 -10.79
C GLY A 175 -3.39 3.41 -11.69
N PRO A 176 -4.59 3.53 -12.26
CA PRO A 176 -5.00 4.80 -12.85
C PRO A 176 -4.94 5.88 -11.77
N HIS A 177 -4.55 7.10 -12.10
CA HIS A 177 -4.36 8.14 -11.09
C HIS A 177 -5.71 8.63 -10.54
N ALA A 178 -6.52 9.29 -11.37
CA ALA A 178 -7.80 9.86 -10.95
C ALA A 178 -8.74 10.13 -12.14
N PRO A 179 -10.06 10.28 -11.95
CA PRO A 179 -11.03 10.58 -13.00
C PRO A 179 -10.71 11.81 -13.86
N TYR A 180 -10.03 12.81 -13.29
CA TYR A 180 -9.64 14.04 -13.99
C TYR A 180 -8.32 13.93 -14.77
N THR A 181 -7.66 12.77 -14.69
CA THR A 181 -6.39 12.49 -15.40
C THR A 181 -6.45 11.29 -16.33
N VAL A 182 -7.47 10.44 -16.22
CA VAL A 182 -7.64 9.23 -17.02
C VAL A 182 -9.08 9.24 -17.54
N SER A 183 -9.28 9.05 -18.84
CA SER A 183 -10.64 9.04 -19.38
C SER A 183 -11.42 7.82 -18.88
N LEU A 184 -12.75 7.94 -18.85
CA LEU A 184 -13.63 6.82 -18.50
C LEU A 184 -13.45 5.61 -19.44
N GLY A 185 -13.14 5.85 -20.72
CA GLY A 185 -12.85 4.79 -21.68
C GLY A 185 -11.57 4.02 -21.30
N ALA A 186 -10.49 4.74 -20.98
CA ALA A 186 -9.25 4.13 -20.54
C ALA A 186 -9.41 3.41 -19.18
N LEU A 187 -10.20 3.98 -18.26
CA LEU A 187 -10.50 3.34 -16.97
C LEU A 187 -11.18 1.98 -17.16
N LYS A 188 -12.18 1.87 -18.05
CA LYS A 188 -12.84 0.61 -18.40
C LYS A 188 -11.86 -0.45 -18.91
N GLU A 189 -10.94 -0.06 -19.78
CA GLU A 189 -9.91 -0.98 -20.31
C GLU A 189 -8.97 -1.46 -19.20
N ILE A 190 -8.62 -0.57 -18.26
CA ILE A 190 -7.80 -0.89 -17.09
C ILE A 190 -8.54 -1.83 -16.14
N VAL A 191 -9.82 -1.58 -15.85
CA VAL A 191 -10.66 -2.46 -15.03
C VAL A 191 -10.78 -3.85 -15.68
N GLY A 192 -11.03 -3.92 -16.99
CA GLY A 192 -11.04 -5.18 -17.73
C GLY A 192 -9.71 -5.92 -17.63
N SER A 193 -8.59 -5.21 -17.79
CA SER A 193 -7.25 -5.79 -17.65
C SER A 193 -6.98 -6.30 -16.23
N ALA A 194 -7.43 -5.57 -15.20
CA ALA A 194 -7.31 -6.02 -13.81
C ALA A 194 -8.14 -7.29 -13.56
N ALA A 195 -9.36 -7.36 -14.10
CA ALA A 195 -10.22 -8.53 -14.00
C ALA A 195 -9.58 -9.77 -14.67
N ASP A 196 -9.04 -9.63 -15.88
CA ASP A 196 -8.34 -10.71 -16.60
C ASP A 196 -7.13 -11.24 -15.82
N LEU A 197 -6.45 -10.37 -15.06
CA LEU A 197 -5.32 -10.74 -14.21
C LEU A 197 -5.72 -11.30 -12.84
N GLY A 198 -7.00 -11.20 -12.45
CA GLY A 198 -7.43 -11.46 -11.07
C GLY A 198 -6.82 -10.49 -10.06
N SER A 199 -6.61 -9.24 -10.47
CA SER A 199 -6.03 -8.14 -9.70
C SER A 199 -7.10 -7.09 -9.33
N GLY A 200 -6.73 -6.13 -8.50
CA GLY A 200 -7.56 -4.96 -8.16
C GLY A 200 -7.10 -3.69 -8.87
N VAL A 201 -7.89 -2.63 -8.72
CA VAL A 201 -7.59 -1.28 -9.17
C VAL A 201 -7.44 -0.37 -7.95
N HIS A 202 -6.40 0.46 -7.93
CA HIS A 202 -6.14 1.44 -6.88
C HIS A 202 -6.05 2.81 -7.54
N PHE A 203 -6.88 3.78 -7.15
CA PHE A 203 -6.87 5.13 -7.70
C PHE A 203 -7.46 6.16 -6.73
N HIS A 204 -7.11 7.43 -6.93
CA HIS A 204 -7.70 8.55 -6.20
C HIS A 204 -9.12 8.80 -6.70
N PHE A 205 -10.04 9.02 -5.76
CA PHE A 205 -11.44 9.24 -6.07
C PHE A 205 -12.09 10.15 -5.03
N LEU A 206 -12.68 11.25 -5.49
CA LEU A 206 -13.28 12.30 -4.66
C LEU A 206 -12.29 12.89 -3.63
N GLU A 207 -11.07 13.19 -4.08
CA GLU A 207 -10.01 13.75 -3.22
C GLU A 207 -10.24 15.24 -2.93
N ALA A 208 -10.87 15.97 -3.87
CA ALA A 208 -11.11 17.40 -3.74
C ALA A 208 -12.59 17.77 -3.94
N GLU A 209 -13.03 18.85 -3.28
CA GLU A 209 -14.43 19.32 -3.32
C GLU A 209 -14.98 19.54 -4.74
N TRP A 210 -14.11 19.89 -5.70
CA TRP A 210 -14.50 20.15 -7.09
C TRP A 210 -14.65 18.87 -7.92
N GLU A 211 -14.16 17.72 -7.45
CA GLU A 211 -14.09 16.49 -8.24
C GLU A 211 -15.47 15.90 -8.52
N GLU A 212 -16.40 15.99 -7.57
CA GLU A 212 -17.79 15.57 -7.79
C GLU A 212 -18.44 16.39 -8.92
N ALA A 213 -18.24 17.71 -8.91
CA ALA A 213 -18.73 18.58 -9.97
C ALA A 213 -18.07 18.24 -11.31
N PHE A 214 -16.77 17.97 -11.32
CA PHE A 214 -16.07 17.51 -12.52
C PHE A 214 -16.70 16.25 -13.11
N ILE A 215 -16.98 15.22 -12.28
CA ILE A 215 -17.59 13.97 -12.74
C ILE A 215 -18.97 14.23 -13.35
N ARG A 216 -19.82 14.99 -12.65
CA ARG A 216 -21.17 15.33 -13.12
C ARG A 216 -21.15 16.14 -14.40
N ASP A 217 -20.32 17.18 -14.46
CA ASP A 217 -20.31 18.12 -15.59
C ASP A 217 -19.66 17.49 -16.84
N ARG A 218 -18.67 16.60 -16.65
CA ARG A 218 -17.95 15.93 -17.75
C ARG A 218 -18.66 14.69 -18.26
N PHE A 219 -19.24 13.88 -17.37
CA PHE A 219 -19.80 12.57 -17.72
C PHE A 219 -21.31 12.48 -17.56
N GLY A 220 -21.96 13.45 -16.91
CA GLY A 220 -23.40 13.40 -16.62
C GLY A 220 -23.78 12.36 -15.57
N LEU A 221 -22.83 11.89 -14.77
CA LEU A 221 -22.99 10.78 -13.82
C LEU A 221 -22.87 11.26 -12.37
N SER A 222 -23.48 10.52 -11.44
CA SER A 222 -23.10 10.60 -10.03
C SER A 222 -21.77 9.86 -9.80
N PRO A 223 -21.04 10.10 -8.70
CA PRO A 223 -19.82 9.35 -8.41
C PRO A 223 -20.03 7.83 -8.37
N LEU A 224 -21.14 7.35 -7.78
CA LEU A 224 -21.45 5.93 -7.78
C LEU A 224 -21.71 5.40 -9.19
N ALA A 225 -22.51 6.10 -10.00
CA ALA A 225 -22.77 5.69 -11.37
C ALA A 225 -21.51 5.73 -12.24
N TYR A 226 -20.55 6.62 -11.95
CA TYR A 226 -19.25 6.62 -12.60
C TYR A 226 -18.45 5.34 -12.30
N LEU A 227 -18.46 4.88 -11.04
CA LEU A 227 -17.80 3.62 -10.65
C LEU A 227 -18.51 2.38 -11.21
N GLU A 228 -19.84 2.39 -11.29
CA GLU A 228 -20.61 1.28 -11.89
C GLU A 228 -20.42 1.19 -13.42
N GLU A 229 -20.22 2.35 -14.07
CA GLU A 229 -19.95 2.43 -15.49
C GLU A 229 -18.52 2.00 -15.82
N ALA A 230 -17.55 2.20 -14.93
CA ALA A 230 -16.12 1.87 -15.10
C ALA A 230 -15.82 0.37 -15.03
#